data_AF-A0A950PAN6-F1
#
_entry.id   AF-A0A950PAN6-F1
#
_cell.length_a   1.000
_cell.length_b   1.000
_cell.length_c   1.000
_cell.angle_alpha   90.00
_cell.angle_beta   90.00
_cell.angle_gamma   90.00
#
_symmetry.space_group_name_H-M   'P 1'
#
loop_
_entity.id
_entity.type
_entity.pdbx_description
1 polymer ?
#
loop_
_entity_poly.entity_id
_entity_poly.type
_entity_poly.pdbx_seq_one_letter_code
_entity_poly.pdbx_strand_id
1 'polypeptide(L)'
;MPEPRAVTVYIDFKSPYAYLAKDLAYDLERDFPVRLDWLPYVLDISSFLGTARLDESGRIVEENRNAHQWRRVKYGYMDCRRQAR
;
A
#
# COMPACT_ATOMS: atom_id res chain seq x y z
N MET A 1 14.32 30.00 -9.08
CA MET A 1 14.04 28.95 -8.09
C MET A 1 14.90 27.74 -8.47
N PRO A 2 15.45 26.97 -7.51
CA PRO A 2 16.24 25.78 -7.84
C PRO A 2 15.39 24.77 -8.61
N GLU A 3 16.01 24.02 -9.53
CA GLU A 3 15.31 22.96 -10.25
C GLU A 3 14.78 21.89 -9.28
N PRO A 4 13.56 21.39 -9.48
CA PRO A 4 13.01 20.34 -8.63
C PRO A 4 13.85 19.07 -8.69
N ARG A 5 14.16 18.48 -7.54
CA ARG A 5 14.83 17.18 -7.49
C ARG A 5 13.83 16.06 -7.78
N ALA A 6 14.15 15.18 -8.71
CA ALA A 6 13.35 13.99 -8.96
C ALA A 6 13.45 12.99 -7.79
N VAL A 7 12.31 12.47 -7.35
CA VAL A 7 12.19 11.44 -6.32
C VAL A 7 11.31 10.33 -6.86
N THR A 8 11.86 9.14 -7.04
CA THR A 8 11.11 7.97 -7.50
C THR A 8 10.30 7.37 -6.36
N VAL A 9 9.00 7.13 -6.59
CA VAL A 9 8.06 6.57 -5.62
C VAL A 9 7.48 5.27 -6.17
N TYR A 10 7.82 4.17 -5.53
CA TYR A 10 7.24 2.86 -5.82
C TYR A 10 5.97 2.67 -5.02
N ILE A 11 4.84 2.40 -5.68
CA ILE A 11 3.54 2.27 -5.01
C ILE A 11 2.80 0.99 -5.42
N ASP A 12 2.22 0.31 -4.43
CA ASP A 12 1.23 -0.74 -4.60
C ASP A 12 0.00 -0.42 -3.72
N PHE A 13 -1.16 -0.23 -4.33
CA PHE A 13 -2.40 0.09 -3.63
C PHE A 13 -2.92 -1.05 -2.74
N LYS A 14 -2.38 -2.27 -2.87
CA LYS A 14 -2.65 -3.36 -1.92
C LYS A 14 -2.09 -3.07 -0.52
N SER A 15 -1.08 -2.21 -0.41
CA SER A 15 -0.60 -1.74 0.89
C SER A 15 -1.50 -0.62 1.41
N PRO A 16 -2.21 -0.81 2.54
CA PRO A 16 -3.04 0.24 3.10
C PRO A 16 -2.21 1.45 3.57
N TYR A 17 -0.95 1.24 3.95
CA TYR A 17 -0.03 2.31 4.32
C TYR A 17 0.39 3.13 3.10
N ALA A 18 0.69 2.48 1.97
CA ALA A 18 1.05 3.18 0.74
C ALA A 18 -0.12 4.02 0.22
N TYR A 19 -1.36 3.53 0.38
CA TYR A 19 -2.56 4.30 0.05
C TYR A 19 -2.68 5.60 0.85
N LEU A 20 -2.42 5.58 2.16
CA LEU A 20 -2.44 6.80 2.99
C LEU A 20 -1.25 7.72 2.70
N ALA A 21 -0.07 7.14 2.50
CA ALA A 21 1.14 7.91 2.23
C ALA A 21 1.09 8.65 0.89
N LYS A 22 0.22 8.26 -0.06
CA LYS A 22 0.14 8.93 -1.37
C LYS A 22 -0.15 10.43 -1.24
N ASP A 23 -1.05 10.80 -0.32
CA ASP A 23 -1.48 12.20 -0.16
C ASP A 23 -0.37 13.03 0.48
N LEU A 24 0.30 12.44 1.48
CA LEU A 24 1.50 13.03 2.09
C LEU A 24 2.65 13.16 1.07
N ALA A 25 2.75 12.27 0.09
CA ALA A 25 3.72 12.40 -0.98
C ALA A 25 3.39 13.57 -1.91
N TYR A 26 2.11 13.76 -2.27
CA TYR A 26 1.70 14.95 -3.03
C TYR A 26 1.97 16.25 -2.26
N ASP A 27 1.82 16.25 -0.93
CA ASP A 27 2.20 17.38 -0.09
C ASP A 27 3.69 17.74 -0.24
N LEU A 28 4.58 16.76 -0.45
CA LEU A 28 6.00 17.02 -0.67
C LEU A 28 6.27 17.80 -1.96
N GLU A 29 5.63 17.46 -3.09
CA GLU A 29 5.76 18.23 -4.34
C GLU A 29 5.24 19.67 -4.19
N ARG A 30 4.21 19.86 -3.35
CA ARG A 30 3.63 21.18 -3.09
C ARG A 30 4.55 22.04 -2.24
N ASP A 31 5.11 21.45 -1.17
CA ASP A 31 5.77 22.20 -0.11
C ASP A 31 7.30 22.34 -0.34
N PHE A 32 7.88 21.56 -1.25
CA PHE A 32 9.33 21.54 -1.53
C PHE A 32 9.64 21.50 -3.03
N PRO A 33 10.84 21.92 -3.47
CA PRO A 33 11.27 21.80 -4.87
C PRO A 33 11.65 20.34 -5.19
N VAL A 34 10.65 19.47 -5.22
CA VAL A 34 10.77 18.05 -5.60
C VAL A 34 9.73 17.71 -6.66
N ARG A 35 10.07 16.74 -7.52
CA ARG A 35 9.18 16.17 -8.53
C ARG A 35 9.07 14.68 -8.25
N LEU A 36 7.86 14.16 -8.07
CA LEU A 36 7.65 12.75 -7.86
C LEU A 36 7.52 12.00 -9.19
N ASP A 37 8.30 10.94 -9.33
CA ASP A 37 8.24 9.98 -10.42
C ASP A 37 7.60 8.69 -9.91
N TRP A 38 6.34 8.45 -10.28
CA TRP A 38 5.53 7.36 -9.74
C TRP A 38 5.71 6.09 -10.56
N LEU A 39 6.17 5.03 -9.91
CA LEU A 39 6.34 3.72 -10.51
C LEU A 39 5.43 2.68 -9.84
N PRO A 40 4.68 1.89 -10.61
CA PRO A 40 3.90 0.79 -10.06
C PRO A 40 4.85 -0.26 -9.48
N TYR A 41 4.49 -0.78 -8.32
CA TYR A 41 5.20 -1.86 -7.66
C TYR A 41 4.22 -2.98 -7.34
N VAL A 42 4.71 -4.22 -7.40
CA VAL A 42 3.92 -5.40 -7.01
C VAL A 42 4.55 -5.98 -5.76
N LEU A 43 3.84 -5.84 -4.64
CA LEU A 43 4.23 -6.48 -3.39
C LEU A 43 4.11 -7.99 -3.53
N ASP A 44 5.17 -8.70 -3.17
CA ASP A 44 5.13 -10.15 -3.01
C ASP A 44 4.47 -10.56 -1.69
N ILE A 45 3.20 -10.21 -1.52
CA ILE A 45 2.40 -10.52 -0.32
C ILE A 45 2.37 -12.03 -0.05
N SER A 46 2.39 -12.82 -1.12
CA SER A 46 2.41 -14.29 -1.06
C SER A 46 3.54 -14.84 -0.21
N SER A 47 4.77 -14.33 -0.35
CA SER A 47 5.93 -14.91 0.34
C SER A 47 5.91 -14.75 1.85
N PHE A 48 5.21 -13.74 2.40
CA PHE A 48 5.21 -13.47 3.83
C PHE A 48 3.83 -13.51 4.51
N LEU A 49 2.73 -13.47 3.76
CA LEU A 49 1.36 -13.52 4.29
C LEU A 49 0.49 -14.60 3.65
N GLY A 50 1.01 -15.40 2.72
CA GLY A 50 0.23 -16.40 2.00
C GLY A 50 -0.76 -15.79 1.01
N THR A 51 -1.50 -16.67 0.34
CA THR A 51 -2.46 -16.35 -0.73
C THR A 51 -3.90 -16.60 -0.27
N ALA A 52 -4.83 -15.81 -0.80
CA ALA A 52 -6.23 -16.17 -0.84
C ALA A 52 -6.85 -15.62 -2.12
N ARG A 53 -7.75 -16.41 -2.72
CA ARG A 53 -8.51 -16.02 -3.90
C ARG A 53 -9.97 -15.84 -3.52
N LEU A 54 -10.57 -14.77 -4.03
CA LEU A 54 -11.98 -14.47 -3.83
C LEU A 54 -12.77 -14.80 -5.11
N ASP A 55 -14.03 -15.17 -4.96
CA ASP A 55 -14.99 -15.16 -6.06
C ASP A 55 -15.55 -13.75 -6.31
N GLU A 56 -16.42 -13.62 -7.32
CA GLU A 56 -17.09 -12.36 -7.67
C GLU A 56 -17.96 -11.80 -6.53
N SER A 57 -18.42 -12.66 -5.61
CA SER A 57 -19.19 -12.25 -4.43
C SER A 57 -18.31 -11.83 -3.23
N GLY A 58 -16.99 -11.90 -3.38
CA GLY A 58 -16.03 -11.58 -2.34
C GLY A 58 -15.81 -12.69 -1.31
N ARG A 59 -16.24 -13.92 -1.58
CA ARG A 59 -16.01 -15.08 -0.69
C ARG A 59 -14.70 -15.75 -1.00
N ILE A 60 -14.01 -16.25 0.02
CA ILE A 60 -12.77 -17.01 -0.14
C ILE A 60 -13.11 -18.37 -0.76
N VAL A 61 -12.50 -18.67 -1.91
CA VAL A 61 -12.63 -19.96 -2.61
C VAL A 61 -11.37 -20.81 -2.51
N GLU A 62 -10.24 -20.20 -2.16
CA GLU A 62 -8.95 -20.88 -2.01
C GLU A 62 -8.05 -20.04 -1.10
N GLU A 63 -7.34 -20.67 -0.17
CA GLU A 63 -6.35 -20.00 0.67
C GLU A 63 -5.29 -20.95 1.23
N ASN A 64 -4.12 -20.41 1.56
CA ASN A 64 -3.09 -21.10 2.34
C ASN A 64 -2.67 -20.32 3.60
N ARG A 65 -3.44 -19.31 3.99
CA ARG A 65 -3.14 -18.46 5.14
C ARG A 65 -3.42 -19.18 6.44
N ASN A 66 -2.48 -19.12 7.37
CA ASN A 66 -2.73 -19.54 8.74
C ASN A 66 -3.43 -18.43 9.55
N ALA A 67 -3.93 -18.79 10.73
CA ALA A 67 -4.65 -17.86 11.60
C ALA A 67 -3.83 -16.61 11.99
N HIS A 68 -2.50 -16.74 12.11
CA HIS A 68 -1.62 -15.61 12.43
C HIS A 68 -1.47 -14.66 11.23
N GLN A 69 -1.29 -15.18 10.02
CA GLN A 69 -1.23 -14.37 8.79
C GLN A 69 -2.53 -13.59 8.57
N TRP A 70 -3.69 -14.21 8.82
CA TRP A 70 -4.97 -13.50 8.80
C TRP A 70 -5.05 -12.34 9.77
N ARG A 71 -4.59 -12.54 11.02
CA ARG A 71 -4.55 -11.46 12.01
C ARG A 71 -3.65 -10.32 11.54
N ARG A 72 -2.49 -10.61 10.94
CA ARG A 72 -1.59 -9.58 10.41
C ARG A 72 -2.24 -8.76 9.29
N VAL A 73 -2.87 -9.42 8.32
CA VAL A 73 -3.59 -8.73 7.22
C VAL A 73 -4.67 -7.81 7.81
N LYS A 74 -5.57 -8.35 8.63
CA LYS A 74 -6.67 -7.58 9.23
C LYS A 74 -6.16 -6.43 10.09
N TYR A 75 -5.12 -6.67 10.88
CA TYR A 75 -4.51 -5.65 11.73
C TYR A 75 -3.92 -4.50 10.91
N GLY A 76 -3.17 -4.79 9.84
CA GLY A 76 -2.58 -3.74 8.99
C GLY A 76 -3.64 -2.76 8.45
N TYR A 77 -4.77 -3.29 7.97
CA TYR A 77 -5.89 -2.44 7.55
C TYR A 77 -6.55 -1.70 8.71
N MET A 78 -6.79 -2.37 9.85
CA MET A 78 -7.37 -1.71 11.03
C MET A 78 -6.50 -0.57 11.55
N ASP A 79 -5.18 -0.76 11.56
CA ASP A 79 -4.21 0.22 12.02
C ASP A 79 -4.18 1.45 11.09
N CYS A 80 -4.06 1.22 9.78
CA CYS A 80 -4.13 2.29 8.78
C CYS A 80 -5.43 3.08 8.90
N ARG A 81 -6.58 2.42 9.07
CA ARG A 81 -7.87 3.11 9.18
C ARG A 81 -7.96 4.08 10.36
N ARG A 82 -7.14 3.90 11.42
CA ARG A 82 -7.07 4.88 12.53
C ARG A 82 -6.43 6.20 12.11
N GLN A 83 -5.59 6.17 11.08
CA GLN A 83 -4.88 7.32 10.54
C GLN A 83 -5.55 7.90 9.28
N ALA A 84 -6.48 7.16 8.67
CA ALA A 84 -7.34 7.67 7.60
C ALA A 84 -8.28 8.74 8.17
N ARG A 85 -8.09 9.99 7.76
CA ARG A 85 -8.91 11.14 8.15
C ARG A 85 -9.73 11.63 6.97
#